data_AF-V9IBW2-F1
#
_entry.id   AF-V9IBW2-F1
#
_cell.length_a   1.000
_cell.length_b   1.000
_cell.length_c   1.000
_cell.angle_alpha   90.00
_cell.angle_beta   90.00
_cell.angle_gamma   90.00
#
_symmetry.space_group_name_H-M   'P 1'
#
loop_
_entity.id
_entity.type
_entity.pdbx_description
1 polymer ?
#
loop_
_entity_poly.entity_id
_entity_poly.type
_entity_poly.pdbx_seq_one_letter_code
_entity_poly.pdbx_strand_id
1 'polypeptide(L)'
;MRSDQAGYAPYLDIFLRELEDKVEVARIQQQILDTICNQHLSDRLNEEIFRALNSSLLDITKLYEKYADPLQLSECKLAIIHCSGHQDAMLIQEIWTNIINNELKDASTAEDKMTILMSKIISLGQEYSGSPHCFPTF
;
A
#
# COMPACT_ATOMS: atom_id res chain seq x y z
N MET A 1 -13.43 -35.58 -33.63
CA MET A 1 -13.39 -35.32 -32.18
C MET A 1 -13.08 -33.84 -32.01
N ARG A 2 -14.09 -33.05 -31.63
CA ARG A 2 -14.05 -31.58 -31.68
C ARG A 2 -14.21 -31.08 -30.24
N SER A 3 -13.24 -30.28 -29.80
CA SER A 3 -13.37 -29.24 -28.78
C SER A 3 -13.58 -29.65 -27.31
N ASP A 4 -12.50 -29.67 -26.53
CA ASP A 4 -12.56 -29.61 -25.05
C ASP A 4 -11.39 -28.81 -24.40
N GLN A 5 -10.70 -27.96 -25.15
CA GLN A 5 -9.53 -27.21 -24.63
C GLN A 5 -9.74 -25.69 -24.45
N ALA A 6 -10.92 -25.16 -24.77
CA ALA A 6 -11.19 -23.71 -24.70
C ALA A 6 -11.76 -23.21 -23.36
N GLY A 7 -11.91 -24.07 -22.35
CA GLY A 7 -12.50 -23.72 -21.04
C GLY A 7 -11.50 -23.25 -19.97
N TYR A 8 -10.20 -23.44 -20.18
CA TYR A 8 -9.18 -23.17 -19.15
C TYR A 8 -8.68 -21.72 -19.12
N ALA A 9 -8.73 -21.01 -20.25
CA ALA A 9 -8.22 -19.64 -20.36
C ALA A 9 -8.91 -18.62 -19.43
N PRO A 10 -10.26 -18.58 -19.31
CA PRO A 10 -10.90 -17.62 -18.39
C PRO A 10 -10.68 -17.98 -16.91
N TYR A 11 -10.54 -19.27 -16.58
CA TYR A 11 -10.24 -19.68 -15.20
C TYR A 11 -8.81 -19.30 -14.79
N LEU A 12 -7.85 -19.39 -15.72
CA LEU A 12 -6.48 -18.97 -15.48
C LEU A 12 -6.38 -17.45 -15.28
N ASP A 13 -7.13 -16.65 -16.04
CA ASP A 13 -7.17 -15.19 -15.88
C ASP A 13 -7.73 -14.77 -14.52
N ILE A 14 -8.82 -15.43 -14.07
CA ILE A 14 -9.41 -15.20 -12.75
C ILE A 14 -8.41 -15.61 -11.65
N PHE A 15 -7.77 -16.77 -11.78
CA PHE A 15 -6.79 -17.24 -10.81
C PHE A 15 -5.54 -16.35 -10.73
N LEU A 16 -5.06 -15.84 -11.87
CA LEU A 16 -3.96 -14.89 -11.90
C LEU A 16 -4.33 -13.59 -11.19
N ARG A 17 -5.53 -13.07 -11.42
CA ARG A 17 -6.02 -11.89 -10.70
C ARG A 17 -6.13 -12.12 -9.20
N GLU A 18 -6.67 -13.27 -8.77
CA GLU A 18 -6.72 -13.63 -7.36
C GLU A 18 -5.33 -13.77 -6.72
N LEU A 19 -4.34 -14.23 -7.50
CA LEU A 19 -2.94 -14.27 -7.05
C LEU A 19 -2.33 -12.88 -6.97
N GLU A 20 -2.56 -12.03 -7.97
CA GLU A 20 -2.10 -10.63 -7.99
C GLU A 20 -2.67 -9.86 -6.78
N ASP A 21 -3.97 -9.99 -6.52
CA ASP A 21 -4.60 -9.38 -5.35
C ASP A 21 -3.94 -9.85 -4.04
N LYS A 22 -3.68 -11.16 -3.91
CA LYS A 22 -2.99 -11.71 -2.73
C LYS A 22 -1.54 -11.22 -2.62
N VAL A 23 -0.83 -11.07 -3.73
CA VAL A 23 0.54 -10.55 -3.74
C VAL A 23 0.55 -9.08 -3.31
N GLU A 24 -0.43 -8.28 -3.74
CA GLU A 24 -0.52 -6.89 -3.32
C GLU A 24 -0.82 -6.77 -1.82
N VAL A 25 -1.74 -7.60 -1.29
CA VAL A 25 -1.97 -7.68 0.16
C VAL A 25 -0.70 -8.08 0.91
N ALA A 26 0.05 -9.07 0.40
CA ALA A 26 1.32 -9.47 1.01
C ALA A 26 2.35 -8.33 1.02
N ARG A 27 2.43 -7.55 -0.08
CA ARG A 27 3.30 -6.38 -0.21
C ARG A 27 2.98 -5.33 0.84
N ILE A 28 1.69 -5.05 1.04
CA ILE A 28 1.21 -4.11 2.08
C ILE A 28 1.59 -4.61 3.47
N GLN A 29 1.36 -5.91 3.76
CA GLN A 29 1.74 -6.51 5.03
C GLN A 29 3.25 -6.38 5.28
N GLN A 30 4.08 -6.62 4.26
CA GLN A 30 5.52 -6.48 4.35
C GLN A 30 5.94 -5.03 4.65
N GLN A 31 5.39 -4.04 3.96
CA GLN A 31 5.69 -2.63 4.25
C GLN A 31 5.34 -2.22 5.68
N ILE A 32 4.21 -2.72 6.21
CA ILE A 32 3.83 -2.50 7.60
C ILE A 32 4.90 -3.09 8.54
N LEU A 33 5.37 -4.31 8.27
CA LEU A 33 6.40 -4.97 9.09
C LEU A 33 7.74 -4.21 9.06
N ASP A 34 8.20 -3.81 7.87
CA ASP A 34 9.44 -3.01 7.73
C ASP A 34 9.36 -1.71 8.52
N THR A 35 8.20 -1.06 8.52
CA THR A 35 8.00 0.19 9.26
C THR A 35 7.98 -0.04 10.77
N ILE A 36 7.28 -1.08 11.24
CA ILE A 36 7.27 -1.45 12.65
C ILE A 36 8.70 -1.77 13.14
N CYS A 37 9.48 -2.46 12.31
CA CYS A 37 10.89 -2.76 12.57
C CYS A 37 11.73 -1.47 12.66
N ASN A 38 11.56 -0.55 11.71
CA ASN A 38 12.26 0.74 11.69
C ASN A 38 11.87 1.69 12.83
N GLN A 39 10.62 1.65 13.29
CA GLN A 39 10.13 2.51 14.37
C GLN A 39 10.50 2.02 15.78
N HIS A 40 11.18 0.87 15.92
CA HIS A 40 11.54 0.27 17.22
C HIS A 40 10.36 0.23 18.21
N LEU A 41 9.14 0.00 17.69
CA LEU A 41 7.98 -0.25 18.55
C LEU A 41 8.28 -1.51 19.38
N SER A 42 7.80 -1.57 20.62
CA SER A 42 8.28 -2.50 21.64
C SER A 42 8.39 -3.96 21.14
N ASP A 43 9.57 -4.58 21.36
CA ASP A 43 9.98 -5.92 20.88
C ASP A 43 8.90 -7.02 20.98
N ARG A 44 8.12 -7.03 22.07
CA ARG A 44 7.06 -8.03 22.30
C ARG A 44 5.82 -7.84 21.42
N LEU A 45 5.41 -6.60 21.19
CA LEU A 45 4.26 -6.29 20.32
C LEU A 45 4.62 -6.57 18.86
N ASN A 46 5.88 -6.32 18.48
CA ASN A 46 6.39 -6.62 17.15
C ASN A 46 6.35 -8.11 16.83
N GLU A 47 6.74 -8.98 17.76
CA GLU A 47 6.69 -10.44 17.57
C GLU A 47 5.27 -10.97 17.31
N GLU A 48 4.27 -10.49 18.05
CA GLU A 48 2.88 -10.90 17.87
C GLU A 48 2.30 -10.38 16.55
N ILE A 49 2.59 -9.11 16.22
CA ILE A 49 2.16 -8.49 14.96
C ILE A 49 2.84 -9.16 13.78
N PHE A 50 4.14 -9.45 13.88
CA PHE A 50 4.93 -10.18 12.88
C PHE A 50 4.35 -11.56 12.63
N ARG A 51 4.07 -12.33 13.69
CA ARG A 51 3.43 -13.64 13.54
C ARG A 51 2.04 -13.51 12.94
N ALA A 52 1.24 -12.53 13.34
CA ALA A 52 -0.11 -12.35 12.81
C ALA A 52 -0.07 -12.04 11.30
N LEU A 53 0.72 -11.06 10.87
CA LEU A 53 0.87 -10.65 9.47
C LEU A 53 1.49 -11.75 8.59
N ASN A 54 2.43 -12.53 9.13
CA ASN A 54 3.12 -13.59 8.40
C ASN A 54 2.36 -14.94 8.45
N SER A 55 1.44 -15.12 9.39
CA SER A 55 0.63 -16.35 9.50
C SER A 55 -0.44 -16.46 8.42
N SER A 56 -1.01 -15.32 7.99
CA SER A 56 -2.06 -15.28 6.99
C SER A 56 -2.19 -13.87 6.38
N LEU A 57 -2.64 -13.84 5.13
CA LEU A 57 -3.07 -12.63 4.46
C LEU A 57 -4.31 -12.08 5.18
N LEU A 58 -4.17 -10.92 5.80
CA LEU A 58 -5.26 -10.23 6.47
C LEU A 58 -6.11 -9.45 5.47
N ASP A 59 -7.37 -9.21 5.81
CA ASP A 59 -8.24 -8.33 5.02
C ASP A 59 -7.61 -6.93 4.92
N ILE A 60 -7.61 -6.36 3.71
CA ILE A 60 -7.18 -4.98 3.43
C ILE A 60 -7.79 -3.95 4.39
N THR A 61 -9.07 -4.10 4.75
CA THR A 61 -9.74 -3.23 5.73
C THR A 61 -9.15 -3.38 7.12
N LYS A 62 -8.83 -4.61 7.56
CA LYS A 62 -8.15 -4.83 8.83
C LYS A 62 -6.73 -4.29 8.80
N LEU A 63 -6.01 -4.43 7.69
CA LEU A 63 -4.68 -3.83 7.52
C LEU A 63 -4.73 -2.32 7.64
N TYR A 64 -5.78 -1.70 7.09
CA TYR A 64 -6.02 -0.28 7.22
C TYR A 64 -6.28 0.15 8.67
N GLU A 65 -7.32 -0.42 9.30
CA GLU A 65 -7.80 0.03 10.62
C GLU A 65 -6.84 -0.34 11.77
N LYS A 66 -6.22 -1.52 11.74
CA LYS A 66 -5.36 -1.98 12.83
C LYS A 66 -3.91 -1.53 12.72
N TYR A 67 -3.42 -1.23 11.52
CA TYR A 67 -2.00 -0.98 11.31
C TYR A 67 -1.75 0.32 10.56
N ALA A 68 -2.30 0.49 9.36
CA ALA A 68 -1.97 1.65 8.52
C ALA A 68 -2.42 2.97 9.16
N ASP A 69 -3.59 2.99 9.81
CA ASP A 69 -4.09 4.16 10.52
C ASP A 69 -3.28 4.50 11.79
N PRO A 70 -3.12 3.59 12.77
CA PRO A 70 -2.38 3.90 14.00
C PRO A 70 -0.89 4.18 13.77
N LEU A 71 -0.27 3.57 12.75
CA LEU A 71 1.12 3.82 12.40
C LEU A 71 1.30 5.03 11.47
N GLN A 72 0.21 5.69 11.07
CA GLN A 72 0.17 6.79 10.10
C GLN A 72 0.92 6.46 8.79
N LEU A 73 0.85 5.20 8.35
CA LEU A 73 1.55 4.69 7.19
C LEU A 73 0.86 5.07 5.90
N SER A 74 1.15 6.28 5.46
CA SER A 74 0.51 6.89 4.29
C SER A 74 0.72 6.07 3.00
N GLU A 75 1.89 5.46 2.82
CA GLU A 75 2.16 4.58 1.66
C GLU A 75 1.32 3.31 1.69
N CYS A 76 1.22 2.65 2.85
CA CYS A 76 0.37 1.46 3.00
C CYS A 76 -1.12 1.80 2.83
N LYS A 77 -1.56 2.96 3.35
CA LYS A 77 -2.93 3.45 3.12
C LYS A 77 -3.23 3.63 1.63
N LEU A 78 -2.28 4.19 0.87
CA LEU A 78 -2.45 4.37 -0.58
C LEU A 78 -2.49 3.04 -1.34
N ALA A 79 -1.61 2.10 -0.98
CA ALA A 79 -1.59 0.75 -1.57
C ALA A 79 -2.89 -0.03 -1.25
N ILE A 80 -3.45 0.11 -0.04
CA ILE A 80 -4.73 -0.49 0.32
C ILE A 80 -5.87 0.09 -0.52
N ILE A 81 -5.89 1.40 -0.78
CA ILE A 81 -6.92 2.02 -1.63
C ILE A 81 -6.80 1.53 -3.07
N HIS A 82 -5.58 1.46 -3.58
CA HIS A 82 -5.30 0.91 -4.90
C HIS A 82 -5.83 -0.52 -5.04
N CYS A 83 -5.55 -1.39 -4.06
CA CYS A 83 -6.00 -2.79 -4.05
C CYS A 83 -7.52 -2.92 -3.84
N SER A 84 -8.12 -2.09 -2.99
CA SER A 84 -9.56 -2.13 -2.71
C SER A 84 -10.44 -1.53 -3.81
N GLY A 85 -9.84 -0.79 -4.76
CA GLY A 85 -10.58 -0.05 -5.78
C GLY A 85 -11.43 1.09 -5.22
N HIS A 86 -11.22 1.51 -3.96
CA HIS A 86 -11.93 2.64 -3.37
C HIS A 86 -11.55 3.94 -4.10
N GLN A 87 -12.54 4.67 -4.59
CA GLN A 87 -12.36 5.94 -5.32
C GLN A 87 -12.76 7.15 -4.47
N ASP A 88 -12.41 7.13 -3.19
CA ASP A 88 -12.72 8.24 -2.30
C ASP A 88 -11.65 9.33 -2.45
N ALA A 89 -11.97 10.34 -3.27
CA ALA A 89 -11.07 11.45 -3.56
C ALA A 89 -10.67 12.23 -2.28
N MET A 90 -11.56 12.31 -1.28
CA MET A 90 -11.24 13.01 -0.03
C MET A 90 -10.20 12.23 0.77
N LEU A 91 -10.35 10.91 0.84
CA LEU A 91 -9.44 10.04 1.57
C LEU A 91 -8.06 9.97 0.90
N ILE A 92 -8.02 9.94 -0.44
CA ILE A 92 -6.76 9.99 -1.21
C ILE A 92 -6.06 11.33 -1.00
N GLN A 93 -6.79 12.44 -1.04
CA GLN A 93 -6.25 13.76 -0.76
C GLN A 93 -5.69 13.86 0.68
N GLU A 94 -6.38 13.28 1.66
CA GLU A 94 -5.91 13.23 3.05
C GLU A 94 -4.60 12.44 3.16
N ILE A 95 -4.50 11.29 2.50
CA ILE A 95 -3.27 10.47 2.49
C ILE A 95 -2.12 11.22 1.84
N TRP A 96 -2.33 11.83 0.68
CA TRP A 96 -1.29 12.64 0.02
C TRP A 96 -0.85 13.82 0.90
N THR A 97 -1.80 14.47 1.57
CA THR A 97 -1.51 15.52 2.53
C THR A 97 -0.68 14.98 3.69
N ASN A 98 -0.94 13.77 4.15
CA ASN A 98 -0.18 13.12 5.22
C ASN A 98 1.23 12.71 4.75
N ILE A 99 1.40 12.19 3.52
CA ILE A 99 2.71 11.92 2.91
C ILE A 99 3.53 13.21 2.90
N ILE A 100 2.98 14.27 2.33
CA ILE A 100 3.66 15.57 2.22
C ILE A 100 4.04 16.10 3.61
N ASN A 101 3.14 16.06 4.58
CA ASN A 101 3.41 16.52 5.94
C ASN A 101 4.46 15.66 6.66
N ASN A 102 4.47 14.34 6.44
CA ASN A 102 5.45 13.46 7.05
C ASN A 102 6.86 13.75 6.51
N GLU A 103 7.02 13.83 5.19
CA GLU A 103 8.31 14.16 4.55
C GLU A 103 8.78 15.58 4.95
N LEU A 104 7.85 16.52 5.13
CA LEU A 104 8.16 17.88 5.57
C LEU A 104 8.61 17.96 7.04
N LYS A 105 8.20 16.98 7.87
CA LYS A 105 8.61 16.87 9.28
C LYS A 105 10.00 16.25 9.43
N ASP A 106 10.36 15.27 8.62
CA ASP A 106 11.65 14.57 8.72
C ASP A 106 12.84 15.40 8.19
N ALA A 107 12.62 16.31 7.25
CA ALA A 107 13.71 17.09 6.65
C ALA A 107 14.07 18.34 7.48
N SER A 108 15.38 18.59 7.67
CA SER A 108 15.88 19.70 8.50
C SER A 108 15.98 21.05 7.77
N THR A 109 16.10 21.05 6.43
CA THR A 109 16.34 22.26 5.61
C THR A 109 15.30 22.41 4.49
N ALA A 110 14.96 23.65 4.10
CA ALA A 110 13.94 23.92 3.09
C ALA A 110 14.28 23.37 1.68
N GLU A 111 15.55 23.35 1.31
CA GLU A 111 16.02 22.78 0.03
C GLU A 111 15.99 21.24 0.04
N ASP A 112 16.39 20.59 1.14
CA ASP A 112 16.27 19.14 1.32
C ASP A 112 14.80 18.70 1.32
N LYS A 113 13.93 19.46 1.98
CA LYS A 113 12.47 19.22 2.00
C LYS A 113 11.92 19.09 0.60
N MET A 114 12.23 20.04 -0.27
CA MET A 114 11.67 20.07 -1.62
C MET A 114 12.24 18.96 -2.51
N THR A 115 13.51 18.60 -2.32
CA THR A 115 14.18 17.53 -3.06
C THR A 115 13.67 16.15 -2.68
N ILE A 116 13.52 15.88 -1.37
CA ILE A 116 12.99 14.63 -0.84
C ILE A 116 11.52 14.46 -1.26
N LEU A 117 10.73 15.53 -1.08
CA LEU A 117 9.32 15.54 -1.47
C LEU A 117 9.13 15.26 -2.96
N MET A 118 9.88 15.96 -3.84
CA MET A 118 9.80 15.72 -5.28
C MET A 118 10.22 14.29 -5.64
N SER A 119 11.29 13.77 -5.05
CA SER A 119 11.72 12.38 -5.30
C SER A 119 10.63 11.38 -4.92
N LYS A 120 9.96 11.60 -3.77
CA LYS A 120 8.86 10.74 -3.32
C LYS A 120 7.63 10.85 -4.22
N ILE A 121 7.25 12.07 -4.62
CA ILE A 121 6.14 12.30 -5.56
C ILE A 121 6.43 11.64 -6.91
N ILE A 122 7.66 11.72 -7.43
CA ILE A 122 8.04 11.07 -8.68
C ILE A 122 7.96 9.55 -8.55
N SER A 123 8.48 8.98 -7.46
CA SER A 123 8.42 7.52 -7.22
C SER A 123 6.98 7.01 -7.14
N LEU A 124 6.14 7.69 -6.36
CA LEU A 124 4.72 7.36 -6.25
C LEU A 124 3.98 7.60 -7.56
N GLY A 125 4.30 8.69 -8.27
CA GLY A 125 3.73 8.99 -9.59
C GLY A 125 4.09 7.93 -10.63
N GLN A 126 5.30 7.35 -10.59
CA GLN A 126 5.69 6.23 -11.44
C GLN A 126 4.95 4.95 -11.06
N GLU A 127 4.88 4.63 -9.76
CA GLU A 127 4.21 3.42 -9.26
C GLU A 127 2.70 3.44 -9.52
N TYR A 128 2.04 4.59 -9.34
CA TYR A 128 0.60 4.77 -9.52
C TYR A 128 0.21 5.42 -10.85
N SER A 129 1.13 5.54 -11.81
CA SER A 129 0.88 6.15 -13.14
C SER A 129 -0.25 5.48 -13.93
N GLY A 130 -0.51 4.19 -13.67
CA GLY A 130 -1.61 3.43 -14.27
C GLY A 130 -2.96 3.57 -13.56
N SER A 131 -3.00 4.23 -12.39
CA SER A 131 -4.18 4.32 -11.53
C SER A 131 -4.56 5.79 -11.31
N PRO A 132 -5.38 6.38 -12.21
CA PRO A 132 -5.76 7.79 -12.15
C PRO A 132 -6.53 8.17 -10.87
N HIS A 133 -7.03 7.18 -10.14
CA HIS A 133 -7.68 7.38 -8.85
C HIS A 133 -6.66 7.57 -7.72
N CYS A 134 -5.52 6.86 -7.75
CA CYS A 134 -4.48 6.97 -6.71
C CYS A 134 -3.57 8.19 -6.91
N PHE A 135 -3.43 8.67 -8.14
CA PHE A 135 -2.68 9.86 -8.47
C PHE A 135 -3.61 10.91 -9.08
N PRO A 136 -4.17 11.83 -8.27
CA PRO A 136 -5.11 12.84 -8.76
C PRO A 136 -4.38 13.87 -9.62
N THR A 137 -4.26 13.57 -10.92
CA THR A 137 -4.03 14.56 -11.96
C THR A 137 -5.39 15.15 -12.31
N PHE A 138 -5.59 16.42 -11.99
CA PHE A 138 -6.79 17.21 -12.31
C PHE A 138 -7.50 16.85 -13.62
#